data_AF-A0A934L5J0-F1
#
_entry.id   AF-A0A934L5J0-F1
#
_cell.length_a   1.000
_cell.length_b   1.000
_cell.length_c   1.000
_cell.angle_alpha   90.00
_cell.angle_beta   90.00
_cell.angle_gamma   90.00
#
_symmetry.space_group_name_H-M   'P 1'
#
loop_
_entity.id
_entity.type
_entity.pdbx_description
1 polymer ?
#
loop_
_entity_poly.entity_id
_entity_poly.type
_entity_poly.pdbx_seq_one_letter_code
_entity_poly.pdbx_strand_id
1 'polypeptide(L)'
;RDVSEIGFEAYGPMALAEMKKLREEAISRFALLDARIVHRVTTVHAGDNIVFIAAAAEHRAAALEACRWMIDELKERVPIWKKEITPQGDSWVTPHP
;
A
#
# COMPACT_ATOMS: atom_id res chain seq x y z
N ARG A 1 5.92 20.98 7.53
CA ARG A 1 6.63 21.27 6.27
C ARG A 1 5.59 21.18 5.17
N ASP A 2 5.52 22.14 4.26
CA ASP A 2 4.69 21.98 3.05
C ASP A 2 5.41 20.99 2.14
N VAL A 3 4.84 19.78 2.03
CA VAL A 3 5.29 18.75 1.10
C VAL A 3 4.39 18.86 -0.12
N SER A 4 4.94 19.36 -1.23
CA SER A 4 4.19 19.53 -2.47
C SER A 4 4.02 18.21 -3.24
N GLU A 5 5.02 17.31 -3.12
CA GLU A 5 5.10 16.07 -3.89
C GLU A 5 5.73 14.95 -3.08
N ILE A 6 5.29 13.71 -3.35
CA ILE A 6 5.88 12.49 -2.80
C ILE A 6 6.23 11.55 -3.96
N GLY A 7 7.49 11.14 -4.03
CA GLY A 7 7.97 10.10 -4.92
C GLY A 7 7.81 8.71 -4.29
N PHE A 8 7.27 7.76 -5.04
CA PHE A 8 7.23 6.35 -4.65
C PHE A 8 8.10 5.50 -5.56
N GLU A 9 9.01 4.74 -4.97
CA GLU A 9 9.87 3.78 -5.66
C GLU A 9 9.67 2.38 -5.07
N ALA A 10 9.84 1.35 -5.89
CA ALA A 10 9.68 -0.03 -5.46
C ALA A 10 10.65 -0.96 -6.19
N TYR A 11 11.07 -2.03 -5.51
CA TYR A 11 11.73 -3.13 -6.19
C TYR A 11 10.66 -4.01 -6.85
N GLY A 12 10.26 -3.61 -8.07
CA GLY A 12 9.06 -4.08 -8.76
C GLY A 12 8.76 -5.58 -8.65
N PRO A 13 9.70 -6.48 -9.03
CA PRO A 13 9.45 -7.92 -8.95
C PRO A 13 9.14 -8.43 -7.54
N MET A 14 9.87 -7.95 -6.53
CA MET A 14 9.66 -8.36 -5.14
C MET A 14 8.39 -7.74 -4.55
N ALA A 15 8.14 -6.46 -4.84
CA ALA A 15 6.92 -5.79 -4.41
C ALA A 15 5.66 -6.47 -4.96
N LEU A 16 5.65 -6.81 -6.26
CA LEU A 16 4.54 -7.54 -6.87
C LEU A 16 4.36 -8.95 -6.28
N ALA A 17 5.46 -9.66 -6.01
CA ALA A 17 5.42 -10.97 -5.39
C ALA A 17 4.85 -10.92 -3.96
N GLU A 18 5.29 -9.97 -3.13
CA GLU A 18 4.79 -9.80 -1.78
C GLU A 18 3.33 -9.32 -1.75
N MET A 19 2.94 -8.40 -2.64
CA MET A 19 1.53 -7.99 -2.77
C MET A 19 0.62 -9.16 -3.19
N LYS A 20 1.11 -10.07 -4.05
CA LYS A 20 0.35 -11.26 -4.44
C LYS A 20 0.18 -12.22 -3.25
N LYS A 21 1.25 -12.49 -2.50
CA LYS A 21 1.18 -13.31 -1.27
C LYS A 21 0.21 -12.71 -0.25
N LEU A 22 0.31 -11.39 -0.02
CA LEU A 22 -0.56 -10.67 0.89
C LEU A 22 -2.04 -10.79 0.51
N ARG A 23 -2.36 -10.68 -0.78
CA ARG A 23 -3.72 -10.91 -1.30
C ARG A 23 -4.20 -12.33 -1.01
N GLU A 24 -3.38 -13.33 -1.33
CA GLU A 24 -3.73 -14.74 -1.13
C GLU A 24 -3.93 -15.07 0.36
N GLU A 25 -3.09 -14.51 1.23
CA GLU A 25 -3.21 -14.62 2.68
C GLU A 25 -4.51 -13.98 3.19
N ALA A 26 -4.86 -12.77 2.73
CA ALA A 26 -6.12 -12.12 3.09
C ALA A 26 -7.34 -12.97 2.69
N ILE A 27 -7.34 -13.51 1.46
CA ILE A 27 -8.43 -14.35 0.96
C ILE A 27 -8.61 -15.58 1.85
N SER A 28 -7.52 -16.27 2.16
CA SER A 28 -7.56 -17.47 3.00
C SER A 28 -7.94 -17.16 4.45
N ARG A 29 -7.40 -16.08 5.03
CA ARG A 29 -7.54 -15.74 6.44
C ARG A 29 -8.94 -15.28 6.81
N PHE A 30 -9.56 -14.48 5.94
CA PHE A 30 -10.86 -13.84 6.23
C PHE A 30 -12.01 -14.46 5.44
N ALA A 31 -11.78 -15.58 4.73
CA ALA A 31 -12.75 -16.23 3.85
C ALA A 31 -13.38 -15.25 2.84
N LEU A 32 -12.53 -14.47 2.16
CA LEU A 32 -12.97 -13.51 1.15
C LEU A 32 -13.37 -14.23 -0.14
N LEU A 33 -14.32 -13.64 -0.86
CA LEU A 33 -14.63 -14.00 -2.25
C LEU A 33 -13.50 -13.56 -3.18
N ASP A 34 -12.98 -12.35 -2.96
CA ASP A 34 -11.80 -11.82 -3.68
C ASP A 34 -11.19 -10.62 -2.94
N ALA A 35 -9.97 -10.26 -3.29
CA ALA A 35 -9.30 -9.05 -2.83
C ALA A 35 -8.41 -8.44 -3.94
N ARG A 36 -8.23 -7.12 -3.90
CA ARG A 36 -7.36 -6.39 -4.82
C ARG A 36 -6.55 -5.34 -4.07
N ILE A 37 -5.27 -5.25 -4.40
CA ILE A 37 -4.34 -4.25 -3.88
C ILE A 37 -3.64 -3.59 -5.07
N VAL A 38 -3.66 -2.26 -5.12
CA VAL A 38 -2.99 -1.46 -6.15
C VAL A 38 -2.24 -0.31 -5.45
N HIS A 39 -0.99 -0.09 -5.85
CA HIS A 39 -0.14 0.97 -5.32
C HIS A 39 0.53 1.73 -6.47
N ARG A 40 0.53 3.07 -6.42
CA ARG A 40 1.28 3.91 -7.37
C ARG A 40 2.76 3.89 -7.04
N VAL A 41 3.62 3.73 -8.05
CA VAL A 41 5.09 3.79 -7.92
C VAL A 41 5.64 4.91 -8.80
N THR A 42 5.05 6.10 -8.61
CA THR A 42 5.34 7.33 -9.35
C THR A 42 5.40 8.49 -8.36
N THR A 43 5.84 9.66 -8.81
CA THR A 43 5.58 10.91 -8.09
C THR A 43 4.08 11.20 -8.08
N VAL A 44 3.57 11.69 -6.95
CA VAL A 44 2.19 12.11 -6.76
C VAL A 44 2.15 13.48 -6.09
N HIS A 45 1.09 14.24 -6.37
CA HIS A 45 0.86 15.54 -5.76
C HIS A 45 0.00 15.42 -4.49
N ALA A 46 0.02 16.45 -3.65
CA ALA A 46 -0.87 16.52 -2.50
C ALA A 46 -2.35 16.36 -2.93
N GLY A 47 -3.06 15.41 -2.32
CA GLY A 47 -4.46 15.09 -2.64
C GLY A 47 -4.64 13.91 -3.61
N ASP A 48 -3.57 13.39 -4.21
CA ASP A 48 -3.65 12.22 -5.07
C ASP A 48 -3.86 10.91 -4.30
N ASN A 49 -4.62 10.00 -4.90
CA ASN A 49 -4.76 8.63 -4.40
C ASN A 49 -3.48 7.83 -4.66
N ILE A 50 -2.94 7.19 -3.62
CA ILE A 50 -1.67 6.43 -3.71
C ILE A 50 -1.93 4.92 -3.67
N VAL A 51 -2.83 4.48 -2.79
CA VAL A 51 -3.13 3.08 -2.53
C VAL A 51 -4.61 2.84 -2.67
N PHE A 52 -4.98 1.74 -3.32
CA PHE A 52 -6.34 1.25 -3.40
C PHE A 52 -6.38 -0.21 -2.92
N ILE A 53 -7.29 -0.50 -2.00
CA ILE A 53 -7.55 -1.84 -1.48
C ILE A 53 -9.05 -2.12 -1.56
N ALA A 54 -9.40 -3.28 -2.09
CA ALA A 54 -10.76 -3.78 -2.11
C ALA A 54 -10.80 -5.21 -1.56
N ALA A 55 -11.82 -5.52 -0.79
CA ALA A 55 -12.13 -6.85 -0.29
C ALA A 55 -13.62 -7.14 -0.54
N ALA A 56 -13.91 -8.31 -1.09
CA ALA A 56 -15.27 -8.81 -1.28
C ALA A 56 -15.49 -10.02 -0.38
N ALA A 57 -16.59 -10.04 0.37
CA ALA A 57 -16.96 -11.14 1.25
C ALA A 57 -18.48 -11.27 1.32
N GLU A 58 -18.98 -12.44 1.75
CA GLU A 58 -20.42 -12.68 1.94
C GLU A 58 -21.03 -11.73 2.98
N HIS A 59 -20.25 -11.35 4.00
CA HIS A 59 -20.68 -10.46 5.07
C HIS A 59 -19.67 -9.34 5.27
N ARG A 60 -20.19 -8.13 5.46
CA ARG A 60 -19.40 -6.89 5.55
C ARG A 60 -18.28 -6.92 6.62
N ALA A 61 -18.47 -7.67 7.71
CA ALA A 61 -17.49 -7.72 8.80
C ALA A 61 -16.13 -8.22 8.32
N ALA A 62 -16.11 -9.35 7.59
CA ALA A 62 -14.89 -9.93 7.04
C ALA A 62 -14.20 -9.00 6.02
N ALA A 63 -14.98 -8.36 5.13
CA ALA A 63 -14.43 -7.43 4.15
C ALA A 63 -13.80 -6.20 4.81
N LEU A 64 -14.45 -5.62 5.82
CA LEU A 64 -13.93 -4.45 6.54
C LEU A 64 -12.67 -4.79 7.34
N GLU A 65 -12.65 -5.94 8.02
CA GLU A 65 -11.49 -6.40 8.77
C GLU A 65 -10.30 -6.69 7.84
N ALA A 66 -10.53 -7.39 6.73
CA ALA A 66 -9.48 -7.69 5.76
C ALA A 66 -8.91 -6.44 5.08
N CYS A 67 -9.75 -5.46 4.74
CA CYS A 67 -9.27 -4.18 4.18
C CYS A 67 -8.30 -3.47 5.12
N ARG A 68 -8.63 -3.42 6.42
CA ARG A 68 -7.75 -2.84 7.44
C ARG A 68 -6.45 -3.64 7.57
N TRP A 69 -6.56 -4.96 7.66
CA TRP A 69 -5.39 -5.83 7.79
C TRP A 69 -4.44 -5.70 6.59
N MET A 70 -4.97 -5.69 5.36
CA MET A 70 -4.15 -5.56 4.15
C MET A 70 -3.39 -4.22 4.07
N ILE A 71 -3.94 -3.10 4.54
CA ILE A 71 -3.22 -1.82 4.49
C ILE A 71 -2.08 -1.77 5.52
N ASP A 72 -2.28 -2.38 6.69
CA ASP A 72 -1.27 -2.44 7.74
C ASP A 72 -0.09 -3.33 7.27
N GLU A 73 -0.39 -4.54 6.79
CA GLU A 73 0.62 -5.47 6.29
C GLU A 73 1.34 -4.98 5.04
N LEU A 74 0.64 -4.27 4.14
CA LEU A 74 1.28 -3.67 2.97
C LEU A 74 2.42 -2.74 3.37
N LYS A 75 2.19 -1.90 4.38
CA LYS A 75 3.17 -0.92 4.86
C LYS A 75 4.34 -1.56 5.58
N GLU A 76 4.14 -2.72 6.19
CA GLU A 76 5.17 -3.44 6.93
C GLU A 76 6.04 -4.32 6.02
N ARG A 77 5.42 -5.01 5.05
CA ARG A 77 6.08 -6.10 4.31
C ARG A 77 6.47 -5.76 2.89
N VAL A 78 5.75 -4.85 2.22
CA VAL A 78 5.95 -4.62 0.79
C VAL A 78 7.05 -3.56 0.60
N PRO A 79 8.14 -3.86 -0.14
CA PRO A 79 9.26 -2.94 -0.32
C PRO A 79 8.91 -1.80 -1.28
N ILE A 80 8.22 -0.79 -0.74
CA ILE A 80 7.89 0.47 -1.41
C ILE A 80 8.40 1.61 -0.53
N TRP A 81 9.24 2.46 -1.08
CA TRP A 81 9.88 3.57 -0.38
C TRP A 81 9.27 4.90 -0.79
N LYS A 82 9.08 5.78 0.19
CA LYS A 82 8.59 7.15 -0.04
C LYS A 82 9.74 8.15 0.06
N LYS A 83 9.77 9.07 -0.90
CA LYS A 83 10.73 10.16 -0.98
C LYS A 83 9.95 11.48 -0.92
N GLU A 84 10.22 12.30 0.08
CA GLU A 84 9.63 13.64 0.20
C GLU A 84 10.45 14.62 -0.65
N ILE A 85 9.76 15.33 -1.55
CA ILE A 85 10.36 16.35 -2.42
C ILE A 85 9.94 17.72 -1.87
N THR A 86 10.92 18.54 -1.47
CA THR A 86 10.67 19.88 -0.91
C THR A 86 11.52 20.94 -1.65
N PRO A 87 11.12 22.23 -1.63
CA PRO A 87 11.91 23.29 -2.24
C PRO A 87 13.34 23.43 -1.66
N GLN A 88 13.60 22.87 -0.48
CA GLN A 88 14.89 22.90 0.20
C GLN A 88 15.74 21.65 -0.06
N GLY A 89 15.23 20.68 -0.83
CA GLY A 89 15.91 19.44 -1.18
C GLY A 89 15.06 18.19 -0.94
N ASP A 90 15.58 17.05 -1.39
CA ASP A 90 14.93 15.76 -1.33
C ASP A 90 15.35 14.97 -0.07
N SER A 91 14.41 14.26 0.56
CA SER A 91 14.73 13.35 1.65
C SER A 91 14.00 12.01 1.54
N TRP A 92 14.74 10.92 1.74
CA TRP A 92 14.16 9.59 1.88
C TRP A 92 13.57 9.46 3.28
N VAL A 93 12.30 9.05 3.35
CA VAL A 93 11.68 8.83 4.65
C VAL A 93 11.92 7.39 5.06
N THR A 94 12.63 7.22 6.16
CA THR A 94 12.77 5.91 6.79
C THR A 94 11.41 5.43 7.30
N PRO A 95 11.04 4.16 7.05
CA PRO A 95 9.87 3.57 7.71
C PRO A 95 10.07 3.71 9.21
N HIS A 96 9.12 4.35 9.88
CA HIS A 96 9.08 4.30 11.34
C HIS A 96 8.31 3.02 11.69
N PRO A 97 8.85 2.16 12.57
CA PRO A 97 8.12 1.02 13.10
C PRO A 97 6.87 1.48 13.88
#